data_AF-A0AA86T8M0-F1
#
_entry.id   AF-A0AA86T8M0-F1
#
_cell.length_a   1.000
_cell.length_b   1.000
_cell.length_c   1.000
_cell.angle_alpha   90.00
_cell.angle_beta   90.00
_cell.angle_gamma   90.00
#
_symmetry.space_group_name_H-M   'P 1'
#
loop_
_entity.id
_entity.type
_entity.pdbx_description
1 polymer ?
#
loop_
_entity_poly.entity_id
_entity_poly.type
_entity_poly.pdbx_seq_one_letter_code
_entity_poly.pdbx_strand_id
1 'polypeptide(L)'
;MALTGHQIGVLRSYMQDLVDQAAQEDEAVRSFGFRSDPYRPDQAISDLLAILDDRIESEGLQVGLEEEFLHQMWTLCNDAQPFIKEQVWLQSNLGQAGPVGAANGPDGSRARVRELTYRALLAFLQR
;
A
#
# COMPACT_ATOMS: atom_id res chain seq x y z
N MET A 1 10.33 17.70 -5.57
CA MET A 1 11.37 17.59 -4.52
C MET A 1 11.51 16.12 -4.16
N ALA A 2 12.72 15.62 -4.00
CA ALA A 2 12.94 14.24 -3.57
C ALA A 2 12.67 14.10 -2.07
N LEU A 3 12.03 13.02 -1.65
CA LEU A 3 11.83 12.72 -0.24
C LEU A 3 13.17 12.39 0.44
N THR A 4 13.32 12.78 1.70
CA THR A 4 14.50 12.43 2.50
C THR A 4 14.51 10.94 2.85
N GLY A 5 15.70 10.40 3.15
CA GLY A 5 15.83 9.00 3.58
C GLY A 5 15.02 8.69 4.85
N HIS A 6 14.87 9.67 5.75
CA HIS A 6 14.02 9.56 6.94
C HIS A 6 12.54 9.43 6.57
N GLN A 7 12.03 10.32 5.71
CA GLN A 7 10.64 10.27 5.24
C GLN A 7 10.33 8.95 4.54
N ILE A 8 11.24 8.44 3.70
CA ILE A 8 11.10 7.12 3.07
C ILE A 8 11.10 5.99 4.11
N GLY A 9 11.91 6.10 5.16
CA GLY A 9 11.93 5.14 6.27
C GLY A 9 10.62 5.09 7.03
N VAL A 10 10.07 6.26 7.39
CA VAL A 10 8.77 6.40 8.07
C VAL A 10 7.65 5.83 7.20
N LEU A 11 7.60 6.24 5.91
CA LEU A 11 6.61 5.72 4.97
C LEU A 11 6.65 4.20 4.84
N ARG A 12 7.87 3.62 4.75
CA ARG A 12 8.03 2.17 4.66
C ARG A 12 7.50 1.47 5.91
N SER A 13 7.72 2.03 7.10
CA SER A 13 7.18 1.47 8.36
C SER A 13 5.66 1.45 8.31
N TYR A 14 5.02 2.59 8.03
CA TYR A 14 3.56 2.67 8.00
C TYR A 14 2.94 1.79 6.91
N MET A 15 3.56 1.73 5.72
CA MET A 15 3.13 0.82 4.66
C MET A 15 3.23 -0.64 5.07
N GLN A 16 4.30 -1.04 5.78
CA GLN A 16 4.46 -2.40 6.27
C GLN A 16 3.42 -2.72 7.33
N ASP A 17 3.18 -1.81 8.29
CA ASP A 17 2.15 -1.99 9.33
C ASP A 17 0.76 -2.19 8.71
N LEU A 18 0.42 -1.42 7.66
CA LEU A 18 -0.83 -1.58 6.92
C LEU A 18 -0.91 -2.93 6.17
N VAL A 19 0.19 -3.44 5.64
CA VAL A 19 0.23 -4.76 4.99
C VAL A 19 0.02 -5.87 6.03
N ASP A 20 0.72 -5.79 7.16
CA ASP A 20 0.63 -6.77 8.24
C ASP A 20 -0.76 -6.80 8.87
N GLN A 21 -1.37 -5.62 9.09
CA GLN A 21 -2.76 -5.53 9.52
C GLN A 21 -3.71 -6.21 8.51
N ALA A 22 -3.56 -5.91 7.22
CA ALA A 22 -4.41 -6.51 6.19
C ALA A 22 -4.22 -8.03 6.10
N ALA A 23 -3.03 -8.55 6.36
CA ALA A 23 -2.78 -9.99 6.38
C ALA A 23 -3.48 -10.67 7.56
N GLN A 24 -3.44 -10.04 8.74
CA GLN A 24 -4.17 -10.53 9.93
C GLN A 24 -5.69 -10.50 9.71
N GLU A 25 -6.22 -9.43 9.10
CA GLU A 25 -7.63 -9.31 8.76
C GLU A 25 -8.06 -10.37 7.72
N ASP A 26 -7.27 -10.56 6.65
CA ASP A 26 -7.54 -11.58 5.64
C ASP A 26 -7.57 -12.99 6.26
N GLU A 27 -6.63 -13.29 7.16
CA GLU A 27 -6.58 -14.57 7.87
C GLU A 27 -7.79 -14.75 8.79
N ALA A 28 -8.17 -13.72 9.54
CA ALA A 28 -9.35 -13.75 10.39
C ALA A 28 -10.62 -14.01 9.57
N VAL A 29 -10.83 -13.28 8.46
CA VAL A 29 -11.98 -13.44 7.56
C VAL A 29 -12.05 -14.86 7.00
N ARG A 30 -10.92 -15.42 6.58
CA ARG A 30 -10.83 -16.80 6.08
C ARG A 30 -11.12 -17.84 7.16
N SER A 31 -10.66 -17.61 8.39
CA SER A 31 -10.91 -18.52 9.53
C SER A 31 -12.39 -18.67 9.85
N PHE A 32 -13.19 -17.62 9.61
CA PHE A 32 -14.65 -17.63 9.73
C PHE A 32 -15.38 -18.16 8.48
N GLY A 33 -14.64 -18.55 7.42
CA GLY A 33 -15.21 -19.08 6.17
C GLY A 33 -15.77 -18.02 5.22
N PHE A 34 -15.47 -16.74 5.45
CA PHE A 34 -15.90 -15.65 4.58
C PHE A 34 -14.91 -15.39 3.44
N ARG A 35 -15.39 -14.75 2.37
CA ARG A 35 -14.55 -14.25 1.28
C ARG A 35 -14.21 -12.78 1.55
N SER A 36 -12.94 -12.41 1.40
CA SER A 36 -12.51 -11.00 1.46
C SER A 36 -13.14 -10.20 0.31
N ASP A 37 -13.56 -8.98 0.61
CA ASP A 37 -14.04 -8.04 -0.40
C ASP A 37 -12.94 -7.68 -1.41
N PRO A 38 -13.31 -7.36 -2.68
CA PRO A 38 -12.35 -6.90 -3.67
C PRO A 38 -11.67 -5.62 -3.21
N TYR A 39 -10.35 -5.65 -3.09
CA TYR A 39 -9.54 -4.51 -2.67
C TYR A 39 -8.75 -3.92 -3.84
N ARG A 40 -8.62 -2.59 -3.89
CA ARG A 40 -8.05 -1.87 -5.05
C ARG A 40 -6.83 -1.01 -4.67
N PRO A 41 -5.92 -0.74 -5.62
CA PRO A 41 -4.78 0.15 -5.38
C PRO A 41 -5.20 1.55 -4.91
N ASP A 42 -6.30 2.09 -5.45
CA ASP A 42 -6.84 3.39 -5.02
C ASP A 42 -7.23 3.40 -3.53
N GLN A 43 -7.76 2.27 -3.02
CA GLN A 43 -8.08 2.13 -1.59
C GLN A 43 -6.80 2.04 -0.74
N ALA A 44 -5.77 1.31 -1.22
CA ALA A 44 -4.47 1.25 -0.54
C ALA A 44 -3.81 2.63 -0.39
N ILE A 45 -3.92 3.47 -1.42
CA ILE A 45 -3.42 4.85 -1.39
C ILE A 45 -4.26 5.71 -0.43
N SER A 46 -5.58 5.56 -0.45
CA SER A 46 -6.47 6.28 0.47
C SER A 46 -6.16 5.94 1.93
N ASP A 47 -5.96 4.65 2.24
CA ASP A 47 -5.63 4.19 3.59
C ASP A 47 -4.27 4.71 4.06
N LEU A 48 -3.29 4.79 3.15
CA LEU A 48 -1.99 5.38 3.45
C LEU A 48 -2.11 6.89 3.75
N LEU A 49 -2.89 7.63 2.96
CA LEU A 49 -3.09 9.06 3.20
C LEU A 49 -3.85 9.31 4.51
N ALA A 50 -4.82 8.45 4.84
CA ALA A 50 -5.57 8.54 6.09
C ALA A 50 -4.67 8.29 7.32
N ILE A 51 -3.80 7.26 7.29
CA ILE A 51 -2.88 7.04 8.42
C ILE A 51 -1.83 8.16 8.52
N LEU A 52 -1.39 8.72 7.39
CA LEU A 52 -0.47 9.86 7.41
C LEU A 52 -1.11 11.10 8.03
N ASP A 53 -2.36 11.39 7.70
CA ASP A 53 -3.13 12.49 8.28
C ASP A 53 -3.26 12.34 9.80
N ASP A 54 -3.70 11.17 10.27
CA ASP A 54 -3.84 10.84 11.71
C ASP A 54 -2.50 10.94 12.45
N ARG A 55 -1.41 10.44 11.86
CA ARG A 55 -0.06 10.50 12.47
C ARG A 55 0.50 11.91 12.50
N ILE A 56 0.27 12.71 11.46
CA ILE A 56 0.70 14.11 11.44
C ILE A 56 -0.10 14.92 12.46
N GLU A 57 -1.40 14.68 12.60
CA GLU A 57 -2.23 15.33 13.63
C GLU A 57 -1.82 14.91 15.05
N SER A 58 -1.55 13.63 15.27
CA SER A 58 -1.27 13.08 16.60
C SER A 58 0.19 13.27 17.06
N GLU A 59 1.16 13.10 16.16
CA GLU A 59 2.59 13.05 16.48
C GLU A 59 3.36 14.27 15.93
N GLY A 60 2.80 14.99 14.94
CA GLY A 60 3.32 16.27 14.43
C GLY A 60 4.80 16.29 14.08
N LEU A 61 5.49 17.37 14.48
CA LEU A 61 6.94 17.57 14.29
C LEU A 61 7.81 16.46 14.92
N GLN A 62 7.28 15.63 15.83
CA GLN A 62 8.07 14.61 16.52
C GLN A 62 8.52 13.48 15.59
N VAL A 63 7.75 13.20 14.54
CA VAL A 63 8.11 12.21 13.51
C VAL A 63 8.94 12.80 12.37
N GLY A 64 9.25 14.11 12.42
CA GLY A 64 10.02 14.80 11.39
C GLY A 64 9.28 14.97 10.06
N LEU A 65 7.94 14.92 10.08
CA LEU A 65 7.09 15.26 8.93
C LEU A 65 6.70 16.73 9.03
N GLU A 66 6.97 17.48 7.97
CA GLU A 66 6.58 18.90 7.87
C GLU A 66 5.06 19.02 7.63
N GLU A 67 4.47 20.16 7.96
CA GLU A 67 3.03 20.41 7.80
C GLU A 67 2.58 20.24 6.34
N GLU A 68 3.42 20.61 5.37
CA GLU A 68 3.13 20.45 3.94
C GLU A 68 3.34 19.00 3.42
N PHE A 69 3.88 18.09 4.24
CA PHE A 69 4.21 16.74 3.82
C PHE A 69 2.98 15.96 3.35
N LEU A 70 1.83 16.11 4.02
CA LEU A 70 0.60 15.44 3.59
C LEU A 70 0.14 15.92 2.21
N HIS A 71 0.21 17.23 1.96
CA HIS A 71 -0.13 17.81 0.66
C HIS A 71 0.83 17.33 -0.44
N GLN A 72 2.12 17.25 -0.12
CA GLN A 72 3.13 16.70 -1.02
C GLN A 72 2.84 15.22 -1.33
N MET A 73 2.52 14.41 -0.31
CA MET A 73 2.18 13.00 -0.48
C MET A 73 0.92 12.80 -1.31
N TRP A 74 -0.10 13.63 -1.10
CA TRP A 74 -1.31 13.60 -1.93
C TRP A 74 -0.99 13.83 -3.41
N THR A 75 -0.16 14.84 -3.70
CA THR A 75 0.27 15.16 -5.08
C THR A 75 1.08 14.02 -5.69
N LEU A 76 2.08 13.51 -4.96
CA LEU A 76 2.93 12.41 -5.42
C LEU A 76 2.14 11.12 -5.66
N CYS A 77 1.18 10.80 -4.78
CA CYS A 77 0.29 9.66 -4.94
C CYS A 77 -0.58 9.80 -6.19
N ASN A 78 -1.14 11.00 -6.45
CA ASN A 78 -1.92 11.26 -7.65
C ASN A 78 -1.08 11.13 -8.93
N ASP A 79 0.16 11.62 -8.93
CA ASP A 79 1.07 11.49 -10.07
C ASP A 79 1.50 10.03 -10.29
N ALA A 80 1.65 9.26 -9.22
CA ALA A 80 2.03 7.85 -9.28
C ALA A 80 0.89 6.91 -9.71
N GLN A 81 -0.38 7.36 -9.67
CA GLN A 81 -1.56 6.53 -9.94
C GLN A 81 -1.49 5.68 -11.23
N PRO A 82 -1.15 6.25 -12.41
CA PRO A 82 -1.06 5.47 -13.65
C PRO A 82 0.01 4.39 -13.56
N PHE A 83 1.17 4.73 -13.01
CA PHE A 83 2.30 3.81 -12.84
C PHE A 83 1.95 2.68 -11.86
N ILE A 84 1.36 3.01 -10.72
CA ILE A 84 0.95 2.03 -9.71
C ILE A 84 -0.09 1.07 -10.29
N LYS A 85 -1.11 1.57 -10.98
CA LYS A 85 -2.15 0.74 -11.59
C LYS A 85 -1.58 -0.26 -12.60
N GLU A 86 -0.68 0.20 -13.46
CA GLU A 86 0.03 -0.66 -14.42
C GLU A 86 0.86 -1.73 -13.69
N GLN A 87 1.69 -1.33 -12.72
CA GLN A 87 2.57 -2.25 -11.99
C GLN A 87 1.80 -3.30 -11.19
N VAL A 88 0.74 -2.89 -10.48
CA VAL A 88 -0.10 -3.82 -9.71
C VAL A 88 -0.80 -4.79 -10.65
N TRP A 89 -1.34 -4.31 -11.77
CA TRP A 89 -1.99 -5.18 -12.77
C TRP A 89 -1.01 -6.20 -13.36
N LEU A 90 0.18 -5.75 -13.78
CA LEU A 90 1.22 -6.64 -14.31
C LEU A 90 1.63 -7.70 -13.29
N GLN A 91 1.92 -7.31 -12.04
CA GLN A 91 2.37 -8.26 -11.02
C GLN A 91 1.26 -9.21 -10.57
N SER A 92 0.00 -8.76 -10.55
CA SER A 92 -1.15 -9.61 -10.23
C SER A 92 -1.38 -10.67 -11.31
N ASN A 93 -1.12 -10.34 -12.58
CA ASN A 93 -1.29 -11.27 -13.70
C ASN A 93 -0.09 -12.19 -13.90
N LEU A 94 1.13 -11.72 -13.63
CA LEU A 94 2.34 -12.55 -13.68
C LEU A 94 2.32 -13.66 -12.61
N GLY A 95 1.70 -13.42 -11.45
CA GLY A 95 1.48 -14.43 -10.41
C GLY A 95 0.50 -15.54 -10.80
N GLN A 96 -0.38 -15.28 -11.78
CA GLN A 96 -1.39 -16.23 -12.27
C GLN A 96 -0.89 -17.12 -13.42
N ALA A 97 0.29 -16.84 -13.99
CA ALA A 97 0.87 -17.59 -15.12
C ALA A 97 1.70 -18.83 -14.69
N GLY A 98 1.47 -19.36 -13.48
CA GLY A 98 1.98 -20.67 -13.05
C GLY A 98 1.21 -21.83 -13.72
N PRO A 99 1.76 -23.07 -13.70
CA PRO A 99 1.17 -24.19 -14.42
C PRO A 99 -0.27 -24.47 -13.96
N VAL A 100 -1.13 -24.64 -14.96
CA VAL A 100 -2.57 -24.92 -14.86
C VAL A 100 -2.83 -26.00 -13.81
N GLY A 101 -3.47 -25.62 -12.69
CA GLY A 101 -4.07 -26.58 -11.75
C GLY A 101 -3.52 -26.59 -10.31
N ALA A 102 -2.56 -25.73 -9.94
CA ALA A 102 -2.22 -25.56 -8.53
C ALA A 102 -3.17 -24.53 -7.89
N ALA A 103 -4.17 -25.02 -7.18
CA ALA A 103 -5.03 -24.23 -6.31
C ALA A 103 -4.19 -23.50 -5.25
N ASN A 104 -3.88 -22.23 -5.49
CA ASN A 104 -3.64 -21.27 -4.42
C ASN A 104 -4.94 -20.46 -4.24
N GLY A 105 -5.22 -20.05 -3.00
CA GLY A 105 -6.47 -19.39 -2.60
C GLY A 105 -6.71 -18.06 -3.34
N PRO A 106 -7.69 -17.24 -2.94
CA PRO A 106 -8.06 -16.04 -3.70
C PRO A 106 -6.86 -15.09 -3.81
N ASP A 107 -6.19 -15.12 -4.97
CA ASP A 107 -4.97 -14.40 -5.35
C ASP A 107 -5.20 -12.87 -5.54
N GLY A 108 -6.11 -12.31 -4.75
CA GLY A 108 -6.46 -10.90 -4.68
C GLY A 108 -6.69 -10.45 -3.24
N SER A 109 -5.94 -11.03 -2.29
CA SER A 109 -6.04 -10.67 -0.87
C SER A 109 -5.69 -9.19 -0.66
N ARG A 110 -6.33 -8.56 0.32
CA ARG A 110 -6.12 -7.15 0.66
C ARG A 110 -4.65 -6.86 0.93
N ALA A 111 -4.00 -7.73 1.69
CA ALA A 111 -2.58 -7.65 1.99
C ALA A 111 -1.72 -7.62 0.72
N ARG A 112 -1.99 -8.50 -0.24
CA ARG A 112 -1.21 -8.57 -1.48
C ARG A 112 -1.36 -7.31 -2.34
N VAL A 113 -2.57 -6.78 -2.47
CA VAL A 113 -2.81 -5.55 -3.22
C VAL A 113 -2.14 -4.34 -2.54
N ARG A 114 -2.18 -4.26 -1.19
CA ARG A 114 -1.44 -3.24 -0.43
C ARG A 114 0.06 -3.34 -0.68
N GLU A 115 0.64 -4.53 -0.53
CA GLU A 115 2.07 -4.77 -0.70
C GLU A 115 2.54 -4.35 -2.10
N LEU A 116 1.85 -4.77 -3.15
CA LEU A 116 2.18 -4.42 -4.53
C LEU A 116 2.06 -2.91 -4.77
N THR A 117 1.01 -2.29 -4.23
CA THR A 117 0.76 -0.84 -4.36
C THR A 117 1.87 -0.04 -3.69
N TYR A 118 2.23 -0.37 -2.45
CA TYR A 118 3.25 0.34 -1.69
C TYR A 118 4.65 0.12 -2.24
N ARG A 119 4.96 -1.10 -2.72
CA ARG A 119 6.22 -1.36 -3.43
C ARG A 119 6.33 -0.51 -4.71
N ALA A 120 5.26 -0.41 -5.48
CA ALA A 120 5.24 0.43 -6.69
C ALA A 120 5.37 1.92 -6.33
N LEU A 121 4.66 2.39 -5.31
CA LEU A 121 4.75 3.77 -4.84
C LEU A 121 6.18 4.10 -4.36
N LEU A 122 6.81 3.24 -3.55
CA LEU A 122 8.19 3.44 -3.12
C LEU A 122 9.16 3.50 -4.30
N ALA A 123 8.99 2.62 -5.30
CA ALA A 123 9.82 2.65 -6.50
C ALA A 123 9.65 3.95 -7.30
N PHE A 124 8.44 4.52 -7.33
CA PHE A 124 8.16 5.82 -7.96
C PHE A 124 8.83 6.96 -7.18
N LEU A 125 8.72 6.95 -5.85
CA LEU A 125 9.25 8.00 -4.96
C LEU A 125 10.79 8.02 -4.88
N GLN A 126 11.44 6.89 -5.19
CA GLN A 126 12.89 6.74 -5.16
C GLN A 126 13.56 6.99 -6.52
N ARG A 127 12.79 7.37 -7.53
CA ARG A 127 13.27 7.63 -8.89
C ARG A 127 13.79 9.06 -9.04
#